data_AF-A0A1H8Y984-F1
#
_entry.id   AF-A0A1H8Y984-F1
#
_cell.length_a   1.000
_cell.length_b   1.000
_cell.length_c   1.000
_cell.angle_alpha   90.00
_cell.angle_beta   90.00
_cell.angle_gamma   90.00
#
_symmetry.space_group_name_H-M   'P 1'
#
loop_
_entity.id
_entity.type
_entity.pdbx_description
1 polymer ?
#
loop_
_entity_poly.entity_id
_entity_poly.type
_entity_poly.pdbx_seq_one_letter_code
_entity_poly.pdbx_strand_id
1 'polypeptide(L)'
;MAPVSPLNLPLLDRVRIPADLRQLPESDLAQLAAELRAETIDAVSVTGGHLGAGLGVIELTVALHYVFNTPDDRIIWDVGHQAYPHKILTGRRDRIRTLRQAGGLSGFTKRSESPYDPFGAAHSSTSISAGLGMAIGRDLA
;
A
#
# COMPACT_ATOMS: atom_id res chain seq x y z
N MET A 1 -2.72 -27.50 -9.18
CA MET A 1 -3.64 -26.35 -9.20
C MET A 1 -3.67 -25.82 -10.61
N ALA A 2 -4.86 -25.68 -11.21
CA ALA A 2 -4.99 -25.01 -12.51
C ALA A 2 -4.47 -23.56 -12.38
N PRO A 3 -3.83 -23.00 -13.42
CA PRO A 3 -3.47 -21.59 -13.41
C PRO A 3 -4.76 -20.77 -13.25
N VAL A 4 -4.85 -19.99 -12.17
CA VAL A 4 -5.88 -18.96 -12.03
C VAL A 4 -5.68 -18.03 -13.22
N SER A 5 -6.72 -17.84 -14.03
CA SER A 5 -6.65 -16.89 -15.15
C SER A 5 -6.26 -15.51 -14.61
N PRO A 6 -5.40 -14.76 -15.31
CA PRO A 6 -4.96 -13.45 -14.82
C PRO A 6 -6.18 -12.57 -14.55
N LEU A 7 -6.21 -11.93 -13.38
CA LEU A 7 -7.26 -10.98 -13.04
C LEU A 7 -7.29 -9.87 -14.10
N ASN A 8 -8.49 -9.53 -14.56
CA ASN A 8 -8.69 -8.38 -15.44
C ASN A 8 -8.85 -7.12 -14.57
N LEU A 9 -7.80 -6.29 -14.50
CA LEU A 9 -7.72 -5.14 -13.60
C LEU A 9 -7.30 -3.87 -14.37
N PRO A 10 -8.14 -3.42 -15.32
CA PRO A 10 -7.74 -2.41 -16.32
C PRO A 10 -7.37 -1.05 -15.74
N LEU A 11 -7.93 -0.63 -14.60
CA LEU A 11 -7.52 0.61 -13.94
C LEU A 11 -6.24 0.40 -13.12
N LEU A 12 -6.16 -0.69 -12.36
CA LEU A 12 -4.99 -0.98 -11.53
C LEU A 12 -3.75 -1.26 -12.39
N ASP A 13 -3.92 -1.79 -13.60
CA ASP A 13 -2.83 -1.98 -14.58
C ASP A 13 -2.22 -0.67 -15.05
N ARG A 14 -2.98 0.44 -14.97
CA ARG A 14 -2.52 1.80 -15.29
C ARG A 14 -1.88 2.50 -14.10
N VAL A 15 -2.01 1.96 -12.88
CA VAL A 15 -1.50 2.57 -11.64
C VAL A 15 -0.28 1.80 -11.15
N ARG A 16 0.92 2.28 -11.50
CA ARG A 16 2.18 1.73 -10.97
C ARG A 16 2.60 2.45 -9.69
N ILE A 17 2.39 3.77 -9.65
CA ILE A 17 2.73 4.63 -8.50
C ILE A 17 1.59 5.62 -8.21
N PRO A 18 1.58 6.29 -7.04
CA PRO A 18 0.53 7.25 -6.69
C PRO A 18 0.37 8.41 -7.68
N ALA A 19 1.42 8.79 -8.40
CA ALA A 19 1.32 9.81 -9.44
C ALA A 19 0.36 9.40 -10.58
N ASP A 20 0.35 8.11 -10.95
CA ASP A 20 -0.55 7.57 -11.98
C ASP A 20 -2.00 7.56 -11.48
N LEU A 21 -2.20 7.18 -10.21
CA LEU A 21 -3.50 7.20 -9.53
C LEU A 21 -4.14 8.60 -9.60
N ARG A 22 -3.35 9.65 -9.33
CA ARG A 22 -3.84 11.03 -9.36
C ARG A 22 -4.23 11.53 -10.76
N GLN A 23 -3.88 10.80 -11.83
CA GLN A 23 -4.34 11.11 -13.20
C GLN A 23 -5.70 10.51 -13.52
N LEU A 24 -6.23 9.63 -12.67
CA LEU A 24 -7.57 9.06 -12.86
C LEU A 24 -8.64 10.09 -12.49
N PRO A 25 -9.76 10.14 -13.23
CA PRO A 25 -10.91 10.92 -12.81
C PRO A 25 -11.49 10.33 -11.52
N GLU A 26 -12.04 11.17 -10.66
CA GLU A 26 -12.62 10.74 -9.37
C GLU A 26 -13.69 9.65 -9.51
N SER A 27 -14.42 9.65 -10.64
CA SER A 27 -15.42 8.63 -10.98
C SER A 27 -14.86 7.20 -11.02
N ASP A 28 -13.57 7.06 -11.31
CA ASP A 28 -12.91 5.76 -11.49
C ASP A 28 -12.39 5.19 -10.17
N LEU A 29 -12.37 5.96 -9.08
CA LEU A 29 -11.76 5.55 -7.81
C LEU A 29 -12.49 4.37 -7.15
N ALA A 30 -13.82 4.30 -7.30
CA ALA A 30 -14.60 3.18 -6.78
C ALA A 30 -14.24 1.87 -7.50
N GLN A 31 -14.06 1.93 -8.83
CA GLN A 31 -13.62 0.76 -9.61
C GLN A 31 -12.18 0.39 -9.26
N LEU A 32 -11.27 1.36 -9.16
CA LEU A 32 -9.90 1.09 -8.75
C LEU A 32 -9.83 0.43 -7.37
N ALA A 33 -10.64 0.87 -6.40
CA ALA A 33 -10.73 0.25 -5.09
C ALA A 33 -11.21 -1.21 -5.19
N ALA A 34 -12.19 -1.51 -6.04
CA ALA A 34 -12.64 -2.88 -6.29
C ALA A 34 -11.52 -3.75 -6.91
N GLU A 35 -10.77 -3.22 -7.87
CA GLU A 35 -9.64 -3.91 -8.50
C GLU A 35 -8.48 -4.13 -7.53
N LEU A 36 -8.14 -3.12 -6.71
CA LEU A 36 -7.13 -3.23 -5.65
C LEU A 36 -7.51 -4.28 -4.61
N ARG A 37 -8.80 -4.38 -4.26
CA ARG A 37 -9.32 -5.43 -3.38
C ARG A 37 -9.12 -6.81 -4.00
N ALA A 38 -9.46 -6.99 -5.28
CA ALA A 38 -9.26 -8.26 -5.97
C ALA A 38 -7.77 -8.67 -6.01
N GLU A 39 -6.86 -7.75 -6.35
CA GLU A 39 -5.42 -8.00 -6.35
C GLU A 39 -4.90 -8.34 -4.94
N THR A 40 -5.40 -7.65 -3.91
CA THR A 40 -5.01 -7.92 -2.51
C THR A 40 -5.44 -9.33 -2.08
N ILE A 41 -6.67 -9.74 -2.42
CA ILE A 41 -7.17 -11.10 -2.12
C ILE A 41 -6.33 -12.15 -2.84
N ASP A 42 -6.09 -11.96 -4.14
CA ASP A 42 -5.31 -12.91 -4.95
C ASP A 42 -3.88 -13.05 -4.43
N ALA A 43 -3.19 -11.94 -4.17
CA ALA A 43 -1.83 -11.94 -3.62
C ALA A 43 -1.75 -12.69 -2.29
N VAL A 44 -2.65 -12.40 -1.36
CA VAL A 44 -2.66 -13.00 -0.02
C VAL A 44 -3.09 -14.46 -0.05
N SER A 45 -3.89 -14.89 -1.05
CA SER A 45 -4.23 -16.31 -1.23
C SER A 45 -3.00 -17.18 -1.51
N VAL A 46 -1.94 -16.60 -2.09
CA VAL A 46 -0.67 -17.28 -2.39
C VAL A 46 0.25 -17.29 -1.17
N THR A 47 0.43 -16.15 -0.51
CA THR A 47 1.45 -15.99 0.55
C THR A 47 0.92 -16.22 1.97
N GLY A 48 -0.40 -16.21 2.16
CA GLY A 48 -1.02 -16.02 3.47
C GLY A 48 -0.77 -14.62 4.04
N GLY A 49 -1.23 -14.37 5.27
CA GLY A 49 -0.98 -13.12 6.00
C GLY A 49 -2.24 -12.39 6.46
N HIS A 50 -2.12 -11.09 6.74
CA HIS A 50 -3.15 -10.27 7.39
C HIS A 50 -4.22 -9.78 6.40
N LEU A 51 -4.98 -10.71 5.81
CA LEU A 51 -6.00 -10.39 4.80
C LEU A 51 -7.04 -9.38 5.32
N GLY A 52 -7.69 -9.68 6.44
CA GLY A 52 -8.79 -8.86 6.96
C GLY A 52 -8.38 -7.41 7.25
N ALA A 53 -7.18 -7.20 7.79
CA ALA A 53 -6.66 -5.87 8.08
C ALA A 53 -6.45 -5.05 6.79
N GLY A 54 -5.87 -5.65 5.75
CA GLY A 54 -5.68 -4.98 4.46
C GLY A 54 -7.00 -4.67 3.74
N LEU A 55 -7.96 -5.59 3.78
CA LEU A 55 -9.28 -5.38 3.14
C LEU A 55 -10.07 -4.22 3.75
N GLY A 56 -9.88 -3.95 5.05
CA GLY A 56 -10.54 -2.86 5.76
C GLY A 56 -10.03 -1.46 5.42
N VAL A 57 -8.90 -1.35 4.70
CA VAL A 57 -8.26 -0.05 4.37
C VAL A 57 -8.09 0.17 2.87
N ILE A 58 -8.77 -0.59 2.01
CA ILE A 58 -8.66 -0.46 0.55
C ILE A 58 -9.01 0.96 0.11
N GLU A 59 -10.22 1.42 0.44
CA GLU A 59 -10.73 2.74 0.03
C GLU A 59 -9.92 3.86 0.69
N LEU A 60 -9.56 3.68 1.97
CA LEU A 60 -8.70 4.62 2.69
C LEU A 60 -7.34 4.77 1.99
N THR A 61 -6.73 3.66 1.57
CA THR A 61 -5.43 3.68 0.88
C THR A 61 -5.53 4.42 -0.44
N VAL A 62 -6.58 4.14 -1.23
CA VAL A 62 -6.83 4.85 -2.51
C VAL A 62 -6.99 6.34 -2.26
N ALA A 63 -7.87 6.73 -1.32
CA ALA A 63 -8.14 8.13 -1.01
C ALA A 63 -6.87 8.86 -0.53
N LEU A 64 -6.09 8.25 0.36
CA LEU A 64 -4.85 8.85 0.86
C LEU A 64 -3.85 9.10 -0.27
N HIS A 65 -3.61 8.12 -1.16
CA HIS A 65 -2.66 8.30 -2.26
C HIS A 65 -3.18 9.16 -3.41
N TYR A 66 -4.51 9.31 -3.52
CA TYR A 66 -5.14 10.23 -4.44
C TYR A 66 -4.98 11.69 -3.98
N VAL A 67 -5.20 11.96 -2.69
CA VAL A 67 -5.21 13.33 -2.14
C VAL A 67 -3.81 13.82 -1.79
N PHE A 68 -2.97 12.99 -1.17
CA PHE A 68 -1.64 13.39 -0.73
C PHE A 68 -0.58 13.17 -1.81
N ASN A 69 0.38 14.10 -1.92
CA ASN A 69 1.49 14.02 -2.85
C ASN A 69 2.62 13.14 -2.30
N THR A 70 2.35 11.86 -2.07
CA THR A 70 3.39 10.92 -1.64
C THR A 70 4.41 10.66 -2.76
N PRO A 71 5.72 10.52 -2.47
CA PRO A 71 6.30 10.37 -1.12
C PRO A 71 6.70 11.67 -0.41
N ASP A 72 6.48 12.85 -1.01
CA ASP A 72 6.80 14.13 -0.37
C ASP A 72 5.95 14.32 0.89
N ASP A 73 4.64 14.07 0.76
CA ASP A 73 3.75 13.85 1.89
C ASP A 73 3.98 12.47 2.49
N ARG A 74 4.07 12.40 3.82
CA ARG A 74 4.39 11.17 4.55
C ARG A 74 3.13 10.50 5.07
N ILE A 75 2.84 9.30 4.58
CA ILE A 75 1.82 8.41 5.15
C ILE A 75 2.50 7.41 6.08
N ILE A 76 2.05 7.33 7.33
CA ILE A 76 2.55 6.38 8.32
C ILE A 76 1.43 5.41 8.68
N TRP A 77 1.68 4.12 8.49
CA TRP A 77 0.78 3.04 8.93
C TRP A 77 1.25 2.50 10.28
N ASP A 78 0.43 2.61 11.32
CA ASP A 78 0.71 1.98 12.62
C ASP A 78 0.64 0.45 12.49
N VAL A 79 1.58 -0.27 13.11
CA VAL A 79 1.85 -1.71 12.89
C VAL A 79 2.24 -2.07 11.45
N GLY A 80 1.52 -1.59 10.43
CA GLY A 80 1.81 -1.83 9.02
C GLY A 80 1.24 -3.11 8.42
N HIS A 81 0.60 -3.97 9.22
CA HIS A 81 0.00 -5.23 8.76
C HIS A 81 -1.18 -5.06 7.80
N GLN A 82 -1.81 -3.89 7.81
CA GLN A 82 -2.88 -3.46 6.91
C GLN A 82 -2.36 -2.84 5.60
N ALA A 83 -1.04 -2.62 5.46
CA ALA A 83 -0.48 -1.81 4.38
C ALA A 83 -0.24 -2.58 3.06
N TYR A 84 -0.88 -3.74 2.84
CA TYR A 84 -0.72 -4.47 1.58
C TYR A 84 -1.28 -3.70 0.37
N PRO A 85 -2.48 -3.08 0.44
CA PRO A 85 -2.97 -2.23 -0.64
C PRO A 85 -2.03 -1.05 -0.91
N HIS A 86 -1.45 -0.48 0.16
CA HIS A 86 -0.46 0.59 0.06
C HIS A 86 0.76 0.12 -0.73
N LYS A 87 1.31 -1.06 -0.44
CA LYS A 87 2.43 -1.63 -1.21
C LYS A 87 2.08 -1.82 -2.68
N ILE A 88 0.89 -2.32 -2.99
CA ILE A 88 0.42 -2.52 -4.37
C ILE A 88 0.43 -1.19 -5.13
N LEU A 89 -0.15 -0.13 -4.57
CA LEU A 89 -0.27 1.19 -5.23
C LEU A 89 1.05 2.00 -5.28
N THR A 90 2.12 1.49 -4.68
CA THR A 90 3.40 2.21 -4.53
C THR A 90 4.56 1.45 -5.16
N GLY A 91 4.32 0.91 -6.36
CA GLY A 91 5.35 0.32 -7.21
C GLY A 91 5.78 -1.10 -6.86
N ARG A 92 5.01 -1.81 -6.02
CA ARG A 92 5.40 -3.16 -5.54
C ARG A 92 4.40 -4.26 -5.90
N ARG A 93 3.47 -3.99 -6.82
CA ARG A 93 2.44 -4.95 -7.26
C ARG A 93 3.05 -6.21 -7.88
N ASP A 94 4.08 -6.09 -8.70
CA ASP A 94 4.80 -7.21 -9.31
C ASP A 94 5.43 -8.15 -8.27
N ARG A 95 5.89 -7.60 -7.15
CA ARG A 95 6.52 -8.34 -6.05
C ARG A 95 5.56 -8.75 -4.94
N ILE A 96 4.28 -8.38 -5.00
CA ILE A 96 3.34 -8.56 -3.89
C ILE A 96 3.17 -10.03 -3.47
N ARG A 97 3.29 -10.95 -4.43
CA ARG A 97 3.24 -12.41 -4.22
C ARG A 97 4.49 -12.99 -3.53
N THR A 98 5.45 -12.13 -3.14
CA THR A 98 6.62 -12.49 -2.32
C THR A 98 6.49 -12.04 -0.86
N LEU A 99 5.34 -11.49 -0.47
CA LEU A 99 5.09 -11.04 0.90
C LEU A 99 5.44 -12.12 1.93
N ARG A 100 6.20 -11.69 2.94
CA ARG A 100 6.64 -12.51 4.09
C ARG A 100 7.52 -13.72 3.73
N GLN A 101 7.98 -13.82 2.48
CA GLN A 101 8.93 -14.84 2.06
C GLN A 101 10.37 -14.36 2.26
N ALA A 102 11.30 -15.30 2.42
CA ALA A 102 12.72 -14.98 2.47
C ALA A 102 13.16 -14.26 1.18
N GLY A 103 13.81 -13.10 1.30
CA GLY A 103 14.19 -12.25 0.17
C GLY A 103 13.03 -11.50 -0.51
N GLY A 104 11.79 -11.70 -0.05
CA GLY A 104 10.58 -11.04 -0.54
C GLY A 104 10.25 -9.72 0.16
N LEU A 105 9.02 -9.24 -0.06
CA LEU A 105 8.51 -8.04 0.61
C LEU A 105 8.22 -8.31 2.09
N SER A 106 8.49 -7.31 2.93
CA SER A 106 8.09 -7.30 4.33
C SER A 106 6.57 -7.35 4.47
N GLY A 107 6.07 -8.05 5.50
CA GLY A 107 4.65 -8.02 5.90
C GLY A 107 4.20 -6.70 6.53
N PHE A 108 5.11 -5.74 6.70
CA PHE A 108 4.89 -4.41 7.26
C PHE A 108 5.57 -3.34 6.40
N THR A 109 5.32 -2.07 6.67
CA THR A 109 6.10 -0.99 6.04
C THR A 109 7.57 -1.10 6.46
N LYS A 110 8.49 -0.86 5.53
CA LYS A 110 9.93 -0.95 5.77
C LYS A 110 10.67 0.13 4.99
N ARG A 111 11.34 1.03 5.71
CA ARG A 111 12.04 2.20 5.14
C ARG A 111 13.03 1.86 4.03
N SER A 112 13.76 0.76 4.16
CA SER A 112 14.72 0.33 3.14
C SER A 112 14.07 -0.36 1.93
N GLU A 113 12.77 -0.64 1.97
CA GLU A 113 12.04 -1.32 0.89
C GLU A 113 11.41 -0.32 -0.09
N SER A 114 11.03 0.88 0.36
CA SER A 114 10.31 1.84 -0.46
C SER A 114 10.42 3.27 0.10
N PRO A 115 10.54 4.31 -0.77
CA PRO A 115 10.40 5.70 -0.34
C PRO A 115 9.00 6.04 0.18
N TYR A 116 7.99 5.24 -0.15
CA TYR A 116 6.61 5.39 0.35
C TYR A 116 6.41 4.83 1.76
N ASP A 117 7.45 4.24 2.37
CA ASP A 117 7.43 3.69 3.73
C ASP A 117 8.30 4.57 4.66
N PRO A 118 7.90 5.82 4.98
CA PRO A 118 8.75 6.76 5.72
C PRO A 118 9.12 6.27 7.12
N PHE A 119 8.28 5.38 7.69
CA PHE A 119 8.48 4.74 8.97
C PHE A 119 8.18 3.24 8.88
N GLY A 120 9.04 2.43 9.50
CA GLY A 120 8.81 0.99 9.66
C GLY A 120 8.32 0.71 11.06
N ALA A 121 7.17 0.04 11.17
CA ALA A 121 6.60 -0.41 12.44
C ALA A 121 6.17 -1.87 12.32
N ALA A 122 6.10 -2.56 13.46
CA ALA A 122 5.51 -3.88 13.62
C ALA A 122 4.91 -3.98 15.03
N HIS A 123 5.56 -3.36 16.01
CA HIS A 123 4.90 -2.98 17.27
C HIS A 123 3.92 -1.83 17.04
N SER A 124 2.79 -1.90 17.74
CA SER A 124 1.74 -0.89 17.67
C SER A 124 2.08 0.39 18.43
N SER A 125 1.28 1.41 18.21
CA SER A 125 1.25 2.67 18.97
C SER A 125 2.51 3.54 18.79
N THR A 126 3.21 3.37 17.67
CA THR A 126 4.47 4.08 17.37
C THR A 126 4.30 5.18 16.31
N SER A 127 3.22 5.12 15.53
CA SER A 127 2.96 6.02 14.39
C SER A 127 2.82 7.49 14.79
N ILE A 128 2.09 7.80 15.86
CA ILE A 128 1.82 9.19 16.28
C ILE A 128 3.12 9.86 16.73
N SER A 129 3.91 9.19 17.58
CA SER A 129 5.21 9.71 18.03
C SER A 129 6.17 9.91 16.86
N ALA A 130 6.21 8.96 15.92
CA ALA A 130 7.00 9.08 14.70
C ALA A 130 6.52 10.27 13.84
N GLY A 131 5.21 10.40 13.64
CA GLY A 131 4.59 11.49 12.89
C GLY A 131 4.88 12.85 13.48
N LEU A 132 4.81 12.99 14.81
CA LEU A 132 5.18 14.22 15.52
C LEU A 132 6.63 14.59 15.26
N GLY A 133 7.56 13.65 15.40
CA GLY A 133 8.99 13.90 15.13
C GLY A 133 9.24 14.30 13.67
N MET A 134 8.52 13.69 12.72
CA MET A 134 8.61 14.05 11.30
C MET A 134 8.04 15.44 11.01
N ALA A 135 6.95 15.83 11.67
CA ALA A 135 6.35 17.15 11.52
C ALA A 135 7.27 18.25 12.07
N ILE A 136 7.82 18.06 13.28
CA ILE A 136 8.80 18.98 13.87
C ILE A 136 10.03 19.09 12.97
N GLY A 137 10.55 17.96 12.46
CA GLY A 137 11.70 17.97 11.56
C GLY A 137 11.45 18.70 10.24
N ARG A 138 10.21 18.72 9.73
CA ARG A 138 9.80 19.52 8.56
C ARG A 138 9.80 21.02 8.91
N ASP A 139 9.23 21.40 10.05
CA ASP A 139 9.03 22.81 10.43
C ASP A 139 10.34 23.53 10.78
N LEU A 140 11.40 22.77 11.07
CA LEU A 140 12.74 23.29 11.36
C LEU A 140 13.66 23.37 10.12
N ALA A 141 13.24 22.81 8.98
CA ALA A 141 14.06 22.71 7.77
C ALA A 141 13.98 23.96 6.88
#